data_AF-A0A8S3CS44-F1
#
_entry.id   AF-A0A8S3CS44-F1
#
_cell.length_a   1.000
_cell.length_b   1.000
_cell.length_c   1.000
_cell.angle_alpha   90.00
_cell.angle_beta   90.00
_cell.angle_gamma   90.00
#
_symmetry.space_group_name_H-M   'P 1'
#
loop_
_entity.id
_entity.type
_entity.pdbx_description
1 polymer ?
#
loop_
_entity_poly.entity_id
_entity_poly.type
_entity_poly.pdbx_seq_one_letter_code
_entity_poly.pdbx_strand_id
1 'polypeptide(L)'
;LAAGFDKNGEAIDGLGKFGFGFIEIGTITPQPQPGNEKPRVFRLTEDRAVINRYGFNNDGYEAVRARLIDYRQRNSANKDKNKTRNK
;
A
#
# COMPACT_ATOMS: atom_id res chain seq x y z
N LEU A 1 1.20 3.73 -9.05
CA LEU A 1 -0.10 3.51 -8.35
C LEU A 1 -0.21 4.56 -7.25
N ALA A 2 -1.29 5.32 -7.24
CA ALA A 2 -1.47 6.45 -6.32
C ALA A 2 -1.80 6.00 -4.88
N ALA A 3 -1.57 6.91 -3.92
CA ALA A 3 -1.98 6.74 -2.53
C ALA A 3 -3.47 6.42 -2.38
N GLY A 4 -3.82 5.85 -1.23
CA GLY A 4 -5.18 5.48 -0.85
C GLY A 4 -5.58 4.07 -1.31
N PHE A 5 -4.84 3.47 -2.25
CA PHE A 5 -5.07 2.09 -2.71
C PHE A 5 -4.55 1.07 -1.70
N ASP A 6 -3.25 1.10 -1.39
CA ASP A 6 -2.62 0.27 -0.35
C ASP A 6 -2.18 1.16 0.81
N LYS A 7 -3.10 1.43 1.74
CA LYS A 7 -2.85 2.36 2.85
C LYS A 7 -1.82 1.84 3.84
N ASN A 8 -1.83 0.53 4.07
CA ASN A 8 -1.05 -0.12 5.12
C ASN A 8 0.24 -0.78 4.59
N GLY A 9 0.48 -0.77 3.28
CA GLY A 9 1.64 -1.41 2.67
C GLY A 9 1.56 -2.94 2.68
N GLU A 10 0.35 -3.50 2.60
CA GLU A 10 0.11 -4.94 2.73
C GLU A 10 0.30 -5.70 1.41
N ALA A 11 0.16 -5.01 0.28
CA ALA A 11 0.07 -5.64 -1.04
C ALA A 11 1.22 -5.23 -1.98
N ILE A 12 2.29 -4.60 -1.47
CA ILE A 12 3.39 -4.05 -2.27
C ILE A 12 3.99 -5.09 -3.22
N ASP A 13 4.27 -6.31 -2.73
CA ASP A 13 4.86 -7.39 -3.54
C ASP A 13 3.94 -7.83 -4.69
N GLY A 14 2.63 -7.88 -4.46
CA GLY A 14 1.64 -8.23 -5.47
C GLY A 14 1.46 -7.12 -6.50
N LEU A 15 1.27 -5.90 -6.01
CA LEU A 15 1.07 -4.69 -6.82
C LEU A 15 2.29 -4.40 -7.71
N GLY A 16 3.51 -4.66 -7.23
CA GLY A 16 4.74 -4.48 -7.99
C GLY A 16 4.82 -5.36 -9.25
N LYS A 17 4.07 -6.47 -9.31
CA LYS A 17 4.04 -7.37 -10.47
C LYS A 17 3.12 -6.90 -11.59
N PHE A 18 2.26 -5.90 -11.34
CA PHE A 18 1.32 -5.36 -12.34
C PHE A 18 1.94 -4.31 -13.28
N GLY A 19 3.27 -4.10 -13.23
CA GLY A 19 3.98 -3.23 -14.16
C GLY A 19 3.95 -1.74 -13.82
N PHE A 20 3.54 -1.35 -12.60
CA PHE A 20 3.67 0.03 -12.14
C PHE A 20 5.14 0.40 -11.93
N GLY A 21 5.56 1.58 -12.43
CA GLY A 21 6.91 2.10 -12.18
C GLY A 21 7.17 2.48 -10.71
N PHE A 22 6.12 2.85 -9.96
CA PHE A 22 6.16 3.09 -8.51
C PHE A 22 4.80 2.86 -7.87
N ILE A 23 4.79 2.65 -6.56
CA ILE A 23 3.59 2.52 -5.72
C ILE A 23 3.71 3.51 -4.57
N GLU A 24 2.70 4.34 -4.38
CA GLU A 24 2.58 5.24 -3.25
C GLU A 24 1.63 4.62 -2.22
N ILE A 25 2.14 4.25 -1.05
CA ILE A 25 1.33 3.71 0.05
C ILE A 25 0.74 4.85 0.90
N GLY A 26 -0.17 4.50 1.82
CA GLY A 26 -0.81 5.47 2.71
C GLY A 26 -2.08 6.08 2.10
N THR A 27 -2.56 7.24 2.55
CA THR A 27 -2.02 8.08 3.62
C THR A 27 -2.06 7.39 4.98
N ILE A 28 -0.97 7.52 5.73
CA ILE A 28 -0.80 7.02 7.11
C ILE A 28 -0.85 8.18 8.09
N THR A 29 -1.39 7.92 9.28
CA THR A 29 -1.39 8.87 10.41
C THR A 29 -0.46 8.38 11.51
N PRO A 30 0.00 9.26 12.44
CA PRO A 30 0.83 8.82 13.55
C PRO A 30 0.16 7.72 14.39
N GLN A 31 -1.13 7.88 14.69
CA GLN A 31 -1.95 6.91 15.42
C GLN A 31 -2.86 6.11 14.48
N PRO A 32 -3.21 4.85 14.83
CA PRO A 32 -4.20 4.07 14.10
C PRO A 32 -5.57 4.73 14.17
N GLN A 33 -6.35 4.61 13.09
CA GLN A 33 -7.73 5.08 13.11
C GLN A 33 -8.63 4.30 12.15
N PRO A 34 -9.89 4.04 12.54
CA PRO A 34 -10.83 3.25 11.73
C PRO A 34 -11.38 4.01 10.53
N GLY A 35 -11.29 5.34 10.52
CA GLY A 35 -11.93 6.25 9.57
C GLY A 35 -13.44 6.37 9.75
N ASN A 36 -14.12 6.96 8.76
CA ASN A 36 -15.56 7.25 8.81
C ASN A 36 -16.41 5.97 8.78
N GLU A 37 -17.63 5.97 9.30
CA GLU A 37 -18.53 4.81 9.22
C GLU A 37 -18.83 4.37 7.78
N LYS A 38 -19.14 3.09 7.59
CA LYS A 38 -19.54 2.53 6.28
C LYS A 38 -21.05 2.73 6.06
N PRO A 39 -21.53 2.95 4.82
CA PRO A 39 -20.78 2.96 3.56
C PRO A 39 -20.06 4.29 3.27
N ARG A 40 -18.86 4.20 2.71
CA ARG A 40 -17.91 5.33 2.53
C ARG A 40 -17.15 5.36 1.20
N VAL A 41 -17.49 4.47 0.27
CA VAL A 41 -16.99 4.46 -1.10
C VAL A 41 -18.10 4.04 -2.04
N PHE A 42 -18.24 4.77 -3.14
CA PHE A 42 -19.33 4.61 -4.12
C PHE A 42 -18.72 4.66 -5.51
N ARG A 43 -19.11 3.72 -6.37
CA ARG A 43 -18.68 3.69 -7.78
C ARG A 43 -19.81 4.20 -8.65
N LEU A 44 -19.51 5.16 -9.51
CA LEU A 44 -20.40 5.68 -10.54
C LEU A 44 -19.89 5.12 -11.87
N THR A 45 -20.40 3.95 -12.26
CA THR A 45 -19.84 3.17 -13.37
C THR A 45 -20.01 3.84 -14.72
N GLU A 46 -21.14 4.51 -14.94
CA GLU A 46 -21.44 5.25 -16.18
C GLU A 46 -20.43 6.40 -16.40
N ASP A 47 -20.11 7.11 -15.33
CA ASP A 47 -19.14 8.22 -15.34
C ASP A 47 -17.68 7.76 -15.25
N ARG A 48 -17.45 6.45 -15.05
CA ARG A 48 -16.12 5.89 -14.70
C ARG A 48 -15.48 6.60 -13.50
N ALA A 49 -16.30 6.94 -12.49
CA ALA A 49 -15.90 7.73 -11.34
C ALA A 49 -16.04 6.97 -10.01
N VAL A 50 -15.33 7.46 -9.00
CA VAL A 50 -15.40 6.95 -7.62
C VAL A 50 -15.49 8.12 -6.65
N ILE A 51 -16.48 8.09 -5.76
CA ILE A 51 -16.59 9.02 -4.63
C ILE A 51 -16.21 8.27 -3.37
N ASN A 52 -15.32 8.85 -2.56
CA ASN A 52 -14.95 8.26 -1.27
C ASN A 52 -14.88 9.32 -0.17
N ARG A 53 -15.19 8.89 1.05
CA ARG A 53 -15.09 9.67 2.28
C ARG A 53 -14.51 8.80 3.38
N TYR A 54 -13.34 8.23 3.12
CA TYR A 54 -12.73 7.23 4.01
C TYR A 54 -12.36 7.76 5.40
N GLY A 55 -11.99 9.04 5.51
CA GLY A 55 -11.51 9.60 6.78
C GLY A 55 -10.17 8.99 7.23
N PHE A 56 -9.23 8.81 6.30
CA PHE A 56 -7.86 8.33 6.59
C PHE A 56 -7.76 7.04 7.42
N ASN A 57 -8.61 6.03 7.17
CA ASN A 57 -8.48 4.74 7.85
C ASN A 57 -7.11 4.07 7.59
N ASN A 58 -6.34 3.76 8.64
CA ASN A 58 -5.04 3.09 8.56
C ASN A 58 -4.60 2.55 9.94
N ASP A 59 -3.57 1.70 9.95
CA ASP A 59 -3.07 1.03 11.17
C ASP A 59 -2.06 1.86 11.97
N GLY A 60 -1.81 3.10 11.57
CA GLY A 60 -0.85 3.99 12.20
C GLY A 60 0.59 3.79 11.70
N TYR A 61 1.42 4.77 12.02
CA TYR A 61 2.81 4.85 11.54
C TYR A 61 3.65 3.63 11.96
N GLU A 62 3.59 3.22 13.23
CA GLU A 62 4.48 2.14 13.72
C GLU A 62 4.22 0.81 13.02
N ALA A 63 2.95 0.43 12.85
CA ALA A 63 2.58 -0.81 12.17
C ALA A 63 3.02 -0.80 10.70
N VAL A 64 2.76 0.29 9.99
CA VAL A 64 3.11 0.41 8.56
C VAL A 64 4.63 0.50 8.37
N ARG A 65 5.34 1.19 9.27
CA ARG A 65 6.82 1.24 9.26
C ARG A 65 7.42 -0.16 9.42
N ALA A 66 6.92 -0.97 10.35
CA ALA A 66 7.40 -2.33 10.55
C ALA A 66 7.23 -3.18 9.28
N ARG A 67 6.06 -3.11 8.63
CA ARG A 67 5.80 -3.80 7.34
C ARG A 67 6.76 -3.36 6.24
N LEU A 68 7.04 -2.06 6.13
CA LEU A 68 7.96 -1.53 5.13
C LEU A 68 9.41 -1.95 5.36
N ILE A 69 9.86 -2.01 6.62
CA ILE A 69 11.20 -2.50 6.95
C ILE A 69 11.36 -3.96 6.53
N ASP A 70 10.38 -4.81 6.89
CA ASP A 70 10.35 -6.22 6.48
C ASP A 70 10.38 -6.36 4.95
N TYR A 71 9.52 -5.60 4.25
CA TYR A 71 9.50 -5.57 2.78
C TYR A 71 10.87 -5.21 2.18
N ARG A 72 11.56 -4.19 2.72
CA ARG A 72 12.89 -3.80 2.23
C ARG A 72 13.93 -4.88 2.50
N GLN A 73 13.91 -5.51 3.67
CA GLN A 73 14.85 -6.58 4.02
C GLN A 73 14.70 -7.79 3.10
N ARG A 74 13.47 -8.25 2.86
CA ARG A 74 13.18 -9.36 1.95
C ARG A 74 13.62 -9.07 0.51
N ASN A 75 13.41 -7.84 0.03
CA ASN A 75 13.80 -7.45 -1.32
C ASN A 75 15.32 -7.35 -1.49
N SER A 76 16.05 -6.85 -0.50
CA SER A 76 17.52 -6.84 -0.53
C SER A 76 18.07 -8.27 -0.56
N ALA A 77 17.58 -9.15 0.31
CA ALA A 77 18.01 -10.55 0.36
C ALA A 77 17.75 -11.30 -0.97
N ASN A 78 16.63 -11.03 -1.64
CA ASN A 78 16.34 -11.62 -2.95
C ASN A 78 17.26 -11.10 -4.05
N LYS A 79 17.63 -9.81 -4.04
CA LYS A 79 18.60 -9.26 -4.99
C LYS A 79 19.97 -9.93 -4.86
N ASP A 80 20.44 -10.14 -3.63
CA ASP A 80 21.73 -10.78 -3.38
C ASP A 80 21.74 -12.24 -3.85
N LYS A 81 20.66 -13.00 -3.59
CA LYS A 81 20.50 -14.38 -4.08
C LYS A 81 20.52 -14.47 -5.60
N ASN A 82 19.82 -13.57 -6.29
CA ASN A 82 19.78 -13.55 -7.75
C ASN A 82 21.13 -13.16 -8.35
N LYS A 83 21.90 -12.29 -7.69
CA LYS A 83 23.26 -11.93 -8.11
C LYS A 83 24.23 -13.10 -7.99
N THR A 84 24.12 -13.90 -6.93
CA THR A 84 24.98 -15.09 -6.73
C THR A 84 24.62 -16.23 -7.68
N ARG A 85 23.36 -16.38 -8.07
CA ARG A 85 22.91 -17.41 -9.03
C ARG A 85 23.27 -17.12 -10.49
N ASN A 86 23.45 -15.85 -10.84
CA ASN A 86 23.81 -15.43 -12.20
C ASN A 86 25.33 -15.21 -12.39
N LYS A 87 26.15 -15.68 -11.45
CA LYS A 87 27.61 -15.85 -11.60
C LYS A 87 27.91 -17.32 -11.80
#